data_AF-A0A537FQZ3-F1
#
_entry.id   AF-A0A537FQZ3-F1
#
_cell.length_a   1.000
_cell.length_b   1.000
_cell.length_c   1.000
_cell.angle_alpha   90.00
_cell.angle_beta   90.00
_cell.angle_gamma   90.00
#
_symmetry.space_group_name_H-M   'P 1'
#
loop_
_entity.id
_entity.type
_entity.pdbx_description
1 polymer ?
#
loop_
_entity_poly.entity_id
_entity_poly.type
_entity_poly.pdbx_seq_one_letter_code
_entity_poly.pdbx_strand_id
1 'polypeptide(L)'
;MPKQLLLYMSRKDEDGFLDYLRSNGGFVILPTASSTAAFVPLDTLPDASQEEATRRFWLQNTSVNLPLVTEFDEEKGRYLINGFQSPVVEFLRSFTISKIMLPGRLEADMTYFDDDRQDLVSKPVEFRSWFDSMEQWIRKNYRHLTLLTYVGPGAEKFREEGGILH
;
A
#
# COMPACT_ATOMS: atom_id res chain seq x y z
N MET A 1 -11.56 1.24 -12.08
CA MET A 1 -11.86 0.22 -11.06
C MET A 1 -10.65 0.06 -10.17
N PRO A 2 -10.84 -0.04 -8.84
CA PRO A 2 -9.75 -0.33 -7.91
C PRO A 2 -9.29 -1.79 -8.05
N LYS A 3 -7.99 -2.02 -7.87
CA LYS A 3 -7.42 -3.34 -7.61
C LYS A 3 -7.01 -3.42 -6.16
N GLN A 4 -7.17 -4.61 -5.57
CA GLN A 4 -6.79 -4.84 -4.18
C GLN A 4 -6.27 -6.26 -3.94
N LEU A 5 -5.40 -6.37 -2.94
CA LEU A 5 -4.92 -7.63 -2.37
C LEU A 5 -5.01 -7.52 -0.84
N LEU A 6 -5.52 -8.57 -0.19
CA LEU A 6 -5.42 -8.74 1.25
C LEU A 6 -4.21 -9.59 1.58
N LEU A 7 -3.44 -9.18 2.57
CA LEU A 7 -2.11 -9.75 2.84
C LEU A 7 -1.98 -10.04 4.33
N TYR A 8 -1.51 -11.23 4.69
CA TYR A 8 -0.95 -11.46 6.01
C TYR A 8 0.57 -11.47 5.88
N MET A 9 1.21 -10.47 6.48
CA MET A 9 2.65 -10.29 6.49
C MET A 9 3.13 -10.28 7.94
N SER A 10 4.12 -11.11 8.26
CA SER A 10 4.99 -10.83 9.39
C SER A 10 5.89 -9.64 9.07
N ARG A 11 6.58 -9.10 10.08
CA ARG A 11 7.59 -8.04 9.85
C ARG A 11 8.63 -8.44 8.80
N LYS A 12 9.09 -9.69 8.82
CA LYS A 12 10.07 -10.20 7.84
C LYS A 12 9.51 -10.25 6.42
N ASP A 13 8.22 -10.57 6.27
CA ASP A 13 7.55 -10.60 4.97
C ASP A 13 7.39 -9.18 4.41
N GLU A 14 7.00 -8.23 5.26
CA GLU A 14 6.94 -6.80 4.94
C GLU A 14 8.30 -6.26 4.48
N ASP A 15 9.37 -6.52 5.25
CA ASP A 15 10.72 -6.08 4.90
C ASP A 15 11.14 -6.65 3.54
N GLY A 16 10.88 -7.94 3.29
CA GLY A 16 11.17 -8.58 1.99
C GLY A 16 10.37 -8.02 0.83
N PHE A 17 9.11 -7.64 1.04
CA PHE A 17 8.30 -6.97 0.03
C PHE A 17 8.82 -5.56 -0.29
N LEU A 18 9.16 -4.78 0.74
CA LEU A 18 9.72 -3.44 0.55
C LEU A 18 11.09 -3.49 -0.13
N ASP A 19 11.93 -4.47 0.21
CA ASP A 19 13.22 -4.67 -0.46
C ASP A 19 13.05 -5.05 -1.94
N TYR A 20 12.06 -5.87 -2.26
CA TYR A 20 11.70 -6.13 -3.66
C TYR A 20 11.34 -4.83 -4.38
N LEU A 21 10.48 -3.99 -3.80
CA LEU A 21 10.12 -2.71 -4.41
C LEU A 21 11.34 -1.81 -4.63
N ARG A 22 12.26 -1.75 -3.66
CA ARG A 22 13.50 -0.95 -3.76
C ARG A 22 14.40 -1.46 -4.89
N SER A 23 14.44 -2.77 -5.10
CA SER A 23 15.28 -3.40 -6.13
C SER A 23 14.75 -3.19 -7.56
N ASN A 24 13.46 -2.90 -7.74
CA ASN A 24 12.79 -2.87 -9.04
C ASN A 24 12.47 -1.44 -9.54
N GLY A 25 12.92 -0.41 -8.82
CA GLY A 25 12.72 1.00 -9.18
C GLY A 25 12.72 1.93 -7.98
N GLY A 26 12.66 3.24 -8.24
CA GLY A 26 12.52 4.25 -7.20
C GLY A 26 11.07 4.35 -6.73
N PHE A 27 10.81 3.94 -5.49
CA PHE A 27 9.57 4.31 -4.81
C PHE A 27 9.87 5.05 -3.52
N VAL A 28 8.89 5.84 -3.09
CA VAL A 28 8.89 6.49 -1.78
C VAL A 28 7.67 6.05 -1.00
N ILE A 29 7.82 6.03 0.32
CA ILE A 29 6.74 5.80 1.26
C ILE A 29 6.31 7.17 1.78
N LEU A 30 5.04 7.50 1.67
CA LEU A 30 4.48 8.75 2.18
C LEU A 30 3.50 8.45 3.34
N PRO A 31 3.41 9.34 4.34
CA PRO A 31 2.37 9.25 5.35
C PRO A 31 0.99 9.50 4.73
N THR A 32 -0.09 9.12 5.42
CA THR A 32 -1.46 9.36 4.96
C THR A 32 -1.94 10.79 5.13
N ALA A 33 -1.30 11.55 6.03
CA ALA A 33 -1.60 12.94 6.29
C ALA A 33 -0.32 13.75 6.53
N SER A 34 -0.37 15.03 6.19
CA SER A 34 0.74 15.98 6.34
C SER A 34 0.22 17.34 6.81
N SER A 35 1.07 18.12 7.47
CA SER A 35 0.77 19.53 7.79
C SER A 35 0.94 20.46 6.58
N THR A 36 1.57 19.98 5.50
CA THR A 36 1.78 20.73 4.26
C THR A 36 1.39 19.88 3.05
N ALA A 37 1.06 20.54 1.93
CA ALA A 37 0.75 19.85 0.66
C ALA A 37 1.97 19.07 0.10
N ALA A 38 3.19 19.42 0.50
CA ALA A 38 4.39 18.68 0.15
C ALA A 38 4.64 17.55 1.16
N PHE A 39 4.23 16.32 0.80
CA PHE A 39 4.44 15.16 1.65
C PHE A 39 5.92 14.78 1.71
N VAL A 40 6.45 14.68 2.92
CA VAL A 40 7.83 14.24 3.15
C VAL A 40 7.88 12.72 3.17
N PRO A 41 8.73 12.09 2.33
CA PRO A 41 8.94 10.64 2.39
C PRO A 41 9.45 10.14 3.73
N LEU A 42 9.04 8.93 4.10
CA LEU A 42 9.54 8.21 5.27
C LEU A 42 10.73 7.35 4.87
N ASP A 43 11.88 7.58 5.51
CA ASP A 43 13.06 6.74 5.34
C ASP A 43 12.86 5.34 5.97
N THR A 44 12.12 5.29 7.07
CA THR A 44 11.83 4.07 7.83
C THR A 44 10.37 4.06 8.27
N LEU A 45 9.74 2.89 8.18
CA LEU A 45 8.43 2.68 8.77
C LEU A 45 8.55 2.59 10.30
N PRO A 46 7.67 3.27 11.06
CA PRO A 46 7.59 3.09 12.51
C PRO A 46 7.21 1.64 12.85
N ASP A 47 7.36 1.24 14.10
CA ASP A 47 6.81 -0.03 14.56
C ASP A 47 5.29 -0.02 14.42
N ALA A 48 4.72 -1.13 13.92
CA ALA A 48 3.29 -1.23 13.77
C ALA A 48 2.64 -1.26 15.16
N SER A 49 1.63 -0.41 15.37
CA SER A 49 0.82 -0.36 16.58
C SER A 49 -0.67 -0.41 16.23
N GLN A 50 -1.55 -0.34 17.22
CA GLN A 50 -2.99 -0.21 16.97
C GLN A 50 -3.34 1.08 16.23
N GLU A 51 -2.49 2.12 16.32
CA GLU A 51 -2.70 3.40 15.67
C GLU A 51 -2.56 3.28 14.15
N GLU A 52 -3.58 3.77 13.42
CA GLU A 52 -3.62 3.69 11.95
C GLU A 52 -2.45 4.42 11.29
N ALA A 53 -1.97 5.53 11.87
CA ALA A 53 -0.83 6.30 11.36
C ALA A 53 0.48 5.51 11.29
N THR A 54 0.60 4.40 12.05
CA THR A 54 1.76 3.50 12.01
C THR A 54 1.57 2.32 11.07
N ARG A 55 0.37 2.18 10.48
CA ARG A 55 -0.04 1.03 9.69
C ARG A 55 -0.46 1.36 8.27
N ARG A 56 -0.93 2.58 8.00
CA ARG A 56 -1.41 2.98 6.67
C ARG A 56 -0.47 4.01 6.08
N PHE A 57 -0.03 3.74 4.85
CA PHE A 57 0.92 4.57 4.10
C PHE A 57 0.53 4.60 2.63
N TRP A 58 1.10 5.54 1.89
CA TRP A 58 1.06 5.56 0.44
C TRP A 58 2.42 5.13 -0.10
N LEU A 59 2.42 4.25 -1.10
CA LEU A 59 3.59 3.94 -1.91
C LEU A 59 3.47 4.72 -3.23
N GLN A 60 4.46 5.53 -3.54
CA GLN A 60 4.51 6.28 -4.80
C GLN A 60 5.72 5.83 -5.61
N ASN A 61 5.49 5.42 -6.86
CA ASN A 61 6.58 5.22 -7.81
C ASN A 61 7.01 6.57 -8.39
N THR A 62 8.25 6.98 -8.13
CA THR A 62 8.75 8.30 -8.53
C THR A 62 9.05 8.39 -10.03
N SER A 63 9.03 7.26 -10.76
CA SER A 63 9.18 7.26 -12.22
C SER A 63 7.87 7.46 -12.97
N VAL A 64 6.72 7.46 -12.29
CA VAL A 64 5.42 7.68 -12.94
C VAL A 64 5.16 9.18 -13.06
N ASN A 65 5.02 9.65 -14.30
CA ASN A 65 4.76 11.05 -14.61
C ASN A 65 3.26 11.38 -14.52
N LEU A 66 2.68 11.26 -13.32
CA LEU A 66 1.33 11.75 -12.99
C LEU A 66 1.43 12.48 -11.63
N PRO A 67 0.86 13.68 -11.49
CA PRO A 67 1.01 14.47 -10.27
C PRO A 67 0.37 13.80 -9.05
N LEU A 68 0.94 14.07 -7.88
CA LEU A 68 0.30 13.76 -6.60
C LEU A 68 -0.76 14.82 -6.33
N VAL A 69 -2.02 14.41 -6.27
CA VAL A 69 -3.15 15.30 -5.95
C VAL A 69 -3.38 15.25 -4.45
N THR A 70 -3.35 16.42 -3.81
CA THR A 70 -3.55 16.57 -2.37
C THR A 70 -4.72 17.50 -2.07
N GLU A 71 -5.48 17.17 -1.04
CA GLU A 71 -6.64 17.93 -0.58
C GLU A 71 -6.42 18.36 0.88
N PHE A 72 -6.92 19.53 1.25
CA PHE A 72 -6.88 19.98 2.64
C PHE A 72 -8.18 19.57 3.36
N ASP A 73 -8.04 18.76 4.41
CA ASP A 73 -9.12 18.41 5.32
C ASP A 73 -9.24 19.53 6.36
N GLU A 74 -10.25 20.40 6.20
CA GLU A 74 -10.50 21.54 7.09
C GLU A 74 -10.83 21.11 8.52
N GLU A 75 -11.51 19.98 8.70
CA GLU A 75 -11.91 19.48 10.02
C GLU A 75 -10.69 19.02 10.84
N LYS A 76 -9.73 18.37 10.16
CA LYS A 76 -8.52 17.86 10.81
C LYS A 76 -7.33 18.82 10.72
N GLY A 77 -7.44 19.89 9.93
CA GLY A 77 -6.38 20.86 9.67
C GLY A 77 -5.14 20.22 9.05
N ARG A 78 -5.31 19.25 8.14
CA ARG A 78 -4.20 18.49 7.53
C ARG A 78 -4.44 18.24 6.04
N TYR A 79 -3.36 18.13 5.29
CA TYR A 79 -3.40 17.67 3.90
C TYR A 79 -3.48 16.15 3.83
N LEU A 80 -4.26 15.64 2.89
CA LEU A 80 -4.44 14.23 2.56
C LEU A 80 -4.10 14.01 1.08
N ILE A 81 -3.61 12.83 0.73
CA ILE A 81 -3.43 12.43 -0.68
C ILE A 81 -4.74 11.86 -1.19
N ASN A 82 -5.21 12.35 -2.33
CA ASN A 82 -6.33 11.76 -3.05
C ASN A 82 -5.82 10.54 -3.84
N GLY A 83 -6.01 9.33 -3.29
CA GLY A 83 -5.56 8.07 -3.91
C GLY A 83 -6.29 7.72 -5.21
N PHE A 84 -7.51 8.22 -5.40
CA PHE A 84 -8.26 8.05 -6.64
C PHE A 84 -7.59 8.80 -7.79
N GLN A 85 -7.24 10.06 -7.57
CA GLN A 85 -6.59 10.92 -8.57
C GLN A 85 -5.08 10.65 -8.71
N SER A 86 -4.40 10.25 -7.64
CA SER A 86 -2.93 10.15 -7.60
C SER A 86 -2.41 8.77 -8.03
N PRO A 87 -1.20 8.66 -8.63
CA PRO A 87 -0.57 7.38 -8.96
C PRO A 87 0.09 6.73 -7.73
N VAL A 88 -0.71 6.46 -6.70
CA VAL A 88 -0.24 5.88 -5.43
C VAL A 88 -0.93 4.55 -5.14
N VAL A 89 -0.23 3.70 -4.39
CA VAL A 89 -0.77 2.45 -3.84
C VAL A 89 -0.95 2.66 -2.35
N GLU A 90 -2.16 2.44 -1.84
CA GLU A 90 -2.38 2.33 -0.41
C GLU A 90 -1.74 1.05 0.10
N PHE A 91 -0.88 1.19 1.10
CA PHE A 91 -0.29 0.08 1.83
C PHE A 91 -0.74 0.12 3.29
N LEU A 92 -1.61 -0.82 3.63
CA LEU A 92 -2.00 -1.12 4.99
C LEU A 92 -1.21 -2.34 5.48
N ARG A 93 -0.46 -2.15 6.56
CA ARG A 93 0.37 -3.18 7.18
C ARG A 93 -0.49 -4.18 7.94
N SER A 94 -0.14 -5.46 7.84
CA SER A 94 -0.65 -6.48 8.76
C SER A 94 -0.19 -6.15 10.18
N PHE A 95 -1.01 -6.49 11.17
CA PHE A 95 -0.70 -6.18 12.57
C PHE A 95 -1.14 -7.29 13.50
N THR A 96 -0.30 -7.64 14.46
CA THR A 96 -0.57 -8.71 15.42
C THR A 96 -0.96 -8.15 16.77
N ILE A 97 -2.12 -8.57 17.27
CA ILE A 97 -2.58 -8.33 18.64
C ILE A 97 -2.69 -9.67 19.34
N SER A 98 -1.85 -9.88 20.35
CA SER A 98 -1.77 -11.15 21.09
C SER A 98 -1.48 -12.33 20.14
N LYS A 99 -2.46 -13.20 19.90
CA LYS A 99 -2.36 -14.36 18.99
C LYS A 99 -3.09 -14.15 17.67
N ILE A 100 -3.58 -12.95 17.38
CA ILE A 100 -4.38 -12.66 16.19
C ILE A 100 -3.59 -11.72 15.29
N MET A 101 -3.38 -12.10 14.03
CA MET A 101 -2.86 -11.24 12.98
C MET A 101 -4.03 -10.71 12.15
N LEU A 102 -4.15 -9.39 12.10
CA LEU A 102 -5.08 -8.67 11.24
C LEU A 102 -4.48 -8.55 9.83
N PRO A 103 -5.31 -8.66 8.78
CA PRO A 103 -4.84 -8.53 7.41
C PRO A 103 -4.40 -7.09 7.14
N GLY A 104 -3.35 -6.97 6.36
CA GLY A 104 -2.98 -5.77 5.63
C GLY A 104 -3.68 -5.74 4.27
N ARG A 105 -3.42 -4.67 3.52
CA ARG A 105 -3.98 -4.45 2.19
C ARG A 105 -3.00 -3.72 1.30
N LEU A 106 -2.94 -4.12 0.03
CA LEU A 106 -2.45 -3.29 -1.07
C LEU A 106 -3.65 -2.90 -1.92
N GLU A 107 -3.85 -1.62 -2.16
CA GLU A 107 -4.98 -1.13 -2.94
C GLU A 107 -4.59 0.06 -3.81
N ALA A 108 -5.11 0.10 -5.04
CA ALA A 108 -4.89 1.22 -5.93
C ALA A 108 -6.03 1.38 -6.93
N ASP A 109 -6.44 2.62 -7.15
CA ASP A 109 -7.32 2.96 -8.27
C ASP A 109 -6.56 2.92 -9.59
N MET A 110 -7.09 2.21 -10.58
CA MET A 110 -6.47 2.10 -11.91
C MET A 110 -6.95 3.18 -12.89
N THR A 111 -7.88 4.01 -12.45
CA THR A 111 -8.53 5.07 -13.23
C THR A 111 -8.57 6.34 -12.41
N TYR A 112 -8.59 7.49 -13.07
CA TYR A 112 -8.79 8.80 -12.46
C TYR A 112 -9.80 9.61 -13.29
N PHE A 113 -10.33 10.69 -12.74
CA PHE A 113 -11.23 11.57 -13.46
C PHE A 113 -10.42 12.69 -14.10
N ASP A 114 -10.48 12.78 -15.43
CA ASP A 114 -9.81 13.82 -16.23
C ASP A 114 -10.79 14.99 -16.40
N ASP A 115 -10.51 16.10 -15.71
CA ASP A 115 -11.36 17.29 -15.70
C ASP A 115 -11.47 17.93 -17.10
N ASP A 116 -10.43 17.85 -17.93
CA ASP A 116 -10.46 18.44 -19.28
C ASP A 116 -11.38 17.63 -20.20
N ARG A 117 -11.39 16.30 -20.04
CA ARG A 117 -12.21 15.38 -20.85
C ARG A 117 -13.58 15.12 -20.26
N GLN A 118 -13.80 15.49 -18.99
CA GLN A 118 -15.02 15.17 -18.22
C GLN A 118 -15.33 13.66 -18.25
N ASP A 119 -14.30 12.82 -18.14
CA ASP A 119 -14.42 11.36 -18.24
C ASP A 119 -13.43 10.61 -17.35
N LEU A 120 -13.72 9.33 -17.09
CA LEU A 120 -12.81 8.42 -16.42
C LEU A 120 -11.78 7.86 -17.39
N VAL A 121 -10.51 8.16 -17.12
CA VAL A 121 -9.38 7.69 -17.92
C VAL A 121 -8.52 6.72 -17.12
N SER A 122 -7.84 5.81 -17.81
CA SER A 122 -6.89 4.90 -17.15
C SER A 122 -5.66 5.67 -16.67
N LYS A 123 -5.17 5.31 -15.48
CA LYS A 123 -3.85 5.77 -15.02
C LYS A 123 -2.74 5.28 -15.99
N PRO A 124 -1.58 5.97 -16.03
CA PRO A 124 -0.49 5.64 -16.93
C PRO A 124 -0.12 4.15 -16.90
N VAL A 125 0.33 3.61 -18.04
CA VAL A 125 0.68 2.19 -18.17
C VAL A 125 1.75 1.82 -17.15
N GLU A 126 2.71 2.72 -16.92
CA GLU A 126 3.81 2.58 -15.98
C GLU A 126 3.32 2.32 -14.56
N PHE A 127 2.30 3.06 -14.10
CA PHE A 127 1.70 2.85 -12.79
C PHE A 127 0.98 1.51 -12.69
N ARG A 128 0.19 1.17 -13.73
CA ARG A 128 -0.56 -0.09 -13.77
C ARG A 128 0.37 -1.30 -13.79
N SER A 129 1.40 -1.27 -14.63
CA SER A 129 2.44 -2.31 -14.70
C SER A 129 3.24 -2.39 -13.40
N TRP A 130 3.47 -1.27 -12.72
CA TRP A 130 4.11 -1.29 -11.41
C TRP A 130 3.25 -2.02 -10.37
N PHE A 131 1.95 -1.72 -10.27
CA PHE A 131 1.04 -2.48 -9.39
C PHE A 131 0.99 -3.97 -9.77
N ASP A 132 0.86 -4.28 -11.07
CA ASP A 132 0.85 -5.66 -11.56
C ASP A 132 2.13 -6.42 -11.17
N SER A 133 3.28 -5.74 -11.16
CA SER A 133 4.54 -6.35 -10.71
C SER A 133 4.51 -6.71 -9.22
N MET A 134 3.88 -5.89 -8.38
CA MET A 134 3.63 -6.21 -6.97
C MET A 134 2.74 -7.44 -6.84
N GLU A 135 1.63 -7.48 -7.59
CA GLU A 135 0.70 -8.63 -7.55
C GLU A 135 1.41 -9.92 -7.95
N GLN A 136 2.22 -9.87 -9.01
CA GLN A 136 2.99 -11.03 -9.48
C GLN A 136 4.02 -11.49 -8.46
N TRP A 137 4.74 -10.55 -7.83
CA TRP A 137 5.69 -10.88 -6.78
C TRP A 137 5.00 -11.54 -5.59
N ILE A 138 3.88 -10.98 -5.12
CA ILE A 138 3.10 -11.58 -4.03
C ILE A 138 2.63 -12.98 -4.40
N ARG A 139 2.04 -13.16 -5.58
CA ARG A 139 1.56 -14.48 -6.06
C ARG A 139 2.67 -15.52 -6.16
N LYS A 140 3.91 -15.09 -6.47
CA LYS A 140 5.07 -15.98 -6.59
C LYS A 140 5.65 -16.38 -5.23
N ASN A 141 5.65 -15.47 -4.26
CA ASN A 141 6.36 -15.66 -3.00
C ASN A 141 5.43 -16.09 -1.86
N TYR A 142 4.13 -15.79 -1.93
CA TYR A 142 3.17 -15.99 -0.85
C TYR A 142 2.19 -17.11 -1.19
N ARG A 143 1.69 -17.77 -0.14
CA ARG A 143 0.65 -18.79 -0.27
C ARG A 143 -0.70 -18.13 -0.54
N HIS A 144 -1.41 -18.63 -1.54
CA HIS A 144 -2.79 -18.20 -1.83
C HIS A 144 -3.77 -18.81 -0.82
N LEU A 145 -4.60 -17.99 -0.18
CA LEU A 145 -5.59 -18.43 0.82
C LEU A 145 -7.02 -18.37 0.27
N THR A 146 -7.42 -17.25 -0.31
CA THR A 146 -8.71 -17.04 -0.98
C THR A 146 -8.51 -16.13 -2.19
N LEU A 147 -9.56 -15.86 -2.99
CA LEU A 147 -9.47 -15.12 -4.26
C LEU A 147 -8.47 -13.94 -4.26
N LEU A 148 -8.53 -13.08 -3.25
CA LEU A 148 -7.69 -11.88 -3.12
C LEU A 148 -6.72 -11.91 -1.93
N THR A 149 -6.68 -13.02 -1.18
CA THR A 149 -5.95 -13.09 0.10
C THR A 149 -4.71 -13.97 -0.01
N TYR A 150 -3.56 -13.43 0.42
CA TYR A 150 -2.27 -14.10 0.38
C TYR A 150 -1.60 -14.07 1.76
N VAL A 151 -0.85 -15.12 2.06
CA VAL A 151 -0.16 -15.31 3.35
C VAL A 151 1.34 -15.43 3.08
N GLY A 152 2.11 -14.50 3.64
CA GLY A 152 3.57 -14.52 3.56
C GLY A 152 4.17 -15.68 4.37
N PRO A 153 5.38 -16.15 4.03
CA PRO A 153 6.02 -17.28 4.72
C PRO A 153 6.14 -17.09 6.24
N GLY A 154 6.44 -15.88 6.72
CA GLY A 154 6.50 -15.61 8.15
C GLY A 154 5.12 -15.56 8.82
N ALA A 155 4.08 -15.07 8.13
CA ALA A 155 2.70 -15.16 8.59
C ALA A 155 2.17 -16.61 8.63
N GLU A 156 2.57 -17.44 7.67
CA GLU A 156 2.26 -18.87 7.67
C GLU A 156 2.90 -19.55 8.89
N LYS A 157 4.18 -19.27 9.14
CA LYS A 157 4.88 -19.76 10.34
C LYS A 157 4.19 -19.31 11.64
N PHE A 158 3.77 -18.05 11.72
CA PHE A 158 2.99 -17.56 12.86
C PHE A 158 1.72 -18.38 13.09
N ARG A 159 1.01 -18.76 12.02
CA ARG A 159 -0.18 -19.64 12.10
C ARG A 159 0.17 -21.05 12.57
N GLU A 160 1.26 -21.63 12.07
CA GLU A 160 1.75 -22.96 12.47
C GLU A 160 2.14 -23.01 13.96
N GLU A 161 2.64 -21.90 14.51
CA GLU A 161 2.97 -21.76 15.94
C GLU A 161 1.74 -21.47 16.83
N GLY A 162 0.52 -21.56 16.26
CA GLY A 162 -0.74 -21.40 16.98
C GLY A 162 -1.30 -19.98 16.98
N GLY A 163 -0.78 -19.10 16.13
CA GLY A 163 -1.40 -17.82 15.79
C GLY A 163 -2.65 -17.98 14.91
N ILE A 164 -3.51 -16.97 14.92
CA ILE A 164 -4.77 -16.91 14.18
C ILE A 164 -4.66 -15.80 13.14
N LEU A 165 -4.97 -16.11 11.88
CA LEU A 165 -5.17 -15.11 10.82
C LEU A 165 -6.66 -14.76 10.82
N HIS A 166 -7.01 -13.51 11.12
CA HIS A 166 -8.42 -13.08 11.26
C HIS A 166 -9.06 -12.72 9.93
#